data_AF-A0A9P8ENQ9-F1
#
_entry.id   AF-A0A9P8ENQ9-F1
#
_cell.length_a   1.000
_cell.length_b   1.000
_cell.length_c   1.000
_cell.angle_alpha   90.00
_cell.angle_beta   90.00
_cell.angle_gamma   90.00
#
_symmetry.space_group_name_H-M   'P 1'
#
loop_
_entity.id
_entity.type
_entity.pdbx_description
1 polymer ?
#
loop_
_entity_poly.entity_id
_entity_poly.type
_entity_poly.pdbx_seq_one_letter_code
_entity_poly.pdbx_strand_id
1 'polypeptide(L)'
;MLAGYETSAREYVFRSLFKRASDSFDTEDYEESERLCRLLLTYTDLSTFHKAGCHRMLSLGDKDFLWHAEQALNLYQQLFYPDGESTGDHLLSDSQLEARNNILEDARRNLCQAEKDHVEIECDYAERIERFRAIYGCEPTAKDVSRACLYRHSKKYLLAVDGSPQSYEAFIEQAFGITQEDGNSKDDHAGNASKT
;
A
#
# COMPACT_ATOMS: atom_id res chain seq x y z
N MET A 1 26.30 -20.87 -13.47
CA MET A 1 25.36 -19.78 -13.80
C MET A 1 23.97 -20.17 -13.31
N LEU A 2 23.60 -19.75 -12.09
CA LEU A 2 22.30 -20.04 -11.45
C LEU A 2 21.59 -18.76 -10.97
N ALA A 3 22.20 -17.59 -11.12
CA ALA A 3 21.74 -16.31 -10.55
C ALA A 3 20.54 -15.67 -11.27
N GLY A 4 20.09 -16.21 -12.41
CA GLY A 4 18.97 -15.67 -13.19
C GLY A 4 17.60 -16.30 -12.90
N TYR A 5 17.56 -17.49 -12.28
CA TYR A 5 16.31 -18.21 -12.01
C TYR A 5 15.80 -17.97 -10.57
N GLU A 6 16.72 -17.73 -9.62
CA GLU A 6 16.36 -17.42 -8.23
C GLU A 6 15.74 -16.02 -8.07
N THR A 7 16.16 -15.05 -8.91
CA THR A 7 15.59 -13.71 -8.97
C THR A 7 14.16 -13.71 -9.52
N SER A 8 13.81 -14.61 -10.45
CA SER A 8 12.43 -14.68 -10.99
C SER A 8 11.46 -15.37 -10.03
N ALA A 9 11.88 -16.44 -9.37
CA ALA A 9 11.03 -17.17 -8.41
C ALA A 9 10.75 -16.35 -7.15
N ARG A 10 11.77 -15.66 -6.62
CA ARG A 10 11.60 -14.80 -5.44
C ARG A 10 10.75 -13.57 -5.74
N GLU A 11 10.99 -12.91 -6.89
CA GLU A 11 10.16 -11.79 -7.32
C GLU A 11 8.70 -12.21 -7.54
N TYR A 12 8.47 -13.40 -8.09
CA TYR A 12 7.13 -13.97 -8.20
C TYR A 12 6.46 -14.14 -6.82
N VAL A 13 7.20 -14.62 -5.82
CA VAL A 13 6.68 -14.74 -4.45
C VAL A 13 6.37 -13.36 -3.85
N PHE A 14 7.24 -12.36 -4.02
CA PHE A 14 6.97 -11.00 -3.54
C PHE A 14 5.74 -10.39 -4.20
N ARG A 15 5.62 -10.50 -5.52
CA ARG A 15 4.44 -10.05 -6.26
C ARG A 15 3.17 -10.76 -5.80
N SER A 16 3.23 -12.08 -5.59
CA SER A 16 2.09 -12.87 -5.13
C SER A 16 1.65 -12.49 -3.71
N LEU A 17 2.59 -12.33 -2.78
CA LEU A 17 2.31 -11.87 -1.42
C LEU A 17 1.76 -10.45 -1.40
N PHE A 18 2.32 -9.58 -2.24
CA PHE A 18 1.86 -8.20 -2.36
C PHE A 18 0.44 -8.14 -2.92
N LYS A 19 0.16 -8.87 -4.01
CA LYS A 19 -1.20 -9.03 -4.57
C LYS A 19 -2.17 -9.47 -3.49
N ARG A 20 -1.83 -10.53 -2.75
CA ARG A 20 -2.67 -11.03 -1.66
C ARG A 20 -2.90 -9.97 -0.57
N ALA A 21 -1.90 -9.17 -0.23
CA ALA A 21 -2.10 -8.06 0.68
C ALA A 21 -3.13 -7.06 0.13
N SER A 22 -3.02 -6.70 -1.16
CA SER A 22 -3.98 -5.84 -1.87
C SER A 22 -5.39 -6.43 -1.87
N ASP A 23 -5.55 -7.69 -2.25
CA ASP A 23 -6.84 -8.38 -2.28
C ASP A 23 -7.47 -8.44 -0.89
N SER A 24 -6.67 -8.71 0.16
CA SER A 24 -7.13 -8.68 1.55
C SER A 24 -7.57 -7.26 1.95
N PHE A 25 -6.85 -6.22 1.54
CA PHE A 25 -7.26 -4.84 1.81
C PHE A 25 -8.58 -4.48 1.13
N ASP A 26 -8.73 -4.83 -0.15
CA ASP A 26 -9.93 -4.56 -0.95
C ASP A 26 -11.16 -5.33 -0.45
N THR A 27 -10.93 -6.48 0.20
CA THR A 27 -11.99 -7.28 0.86
C THR A 27 -12.19 -6.94 2.34
N GLU A 28 -11.61 -5.83 2.80
CA GLU A 28 -11.68 -5.33 4.19
C GLU A 28 -11.05 -6.26 5.25
N ASP A 29 -10.26 -7.26 4.84
CA ASP A 29 -9.41 -8.06 5.72
C ASP A 29 -8.10 -7.29 6.02
N TYR A 30 -8.26 -6.19 6.76
CA TYR A 30 -7.16 -5.29 7.09
C TYR A 30 -6.09 -5.93 7.96
N GLU A 31 -6.46 -6.90 8.81
CA GLU A 31 -5.51 -7.62 9.66
C GLU A 31 -4.57 -8.48 8.82
N GLU A 32 -5.10 -9.22 7.85
CA GLU A 32 -4.28 -10.02 6.94
C GLU A 32 -3.45 -9.14 6.00
N SER A 33 -4.03 -8.07 5.47
CA SER A 33 -3.30 -7.08 4.66
C SER A 33 -2.12 -6.51 5.45
N GLU A 34 -2.34 -6.03 6.67
CA GLU A 34 -1.28 -5.49 7.53
C GLU A 34 -0.21 -6.56 7.83
N ARG A 35 -0.62 -7.79 8.17
CA ARG A 35 0.30 -8.90 8.46
C ARG A 35 1.21 -9.18 7.26
N LEU A 36 0.66 -9.19 6.04
CA LEU A 36 1.41 -9.44 4.81
C LEU A 36 2.35 -8.28 4.47
N CYS A 37 1.90 -7.02 4.57
CA CYS A 37 2.76 -5.86 4.36
C CYS A 37 3.94 -5.84 5.35
N ARG A 38 3.69 -6.11 6.64
CA ARG A 38 4.76 -6.18 7.64
C ARG A 38 5.74 -7.32 7.37
N LEU A 39 5.24 -8.49 6.94
CA LEU A 39 6.08 -9.61 6.53
C LEU A 39 6.97 -9.23 5.35
N LEU A 40 6.39 -8.63 4.30
CA LEU A 40 7.12 -8.17 3.11
C LEU A 40 8.25 -7.20 3.49
N LEU A 41 7.99 -6.25 4.38
CA LEU A 41 8.99 -5.28 4.86
C LEU A 41 10.15 -5.91 5.64
N THR A 42 10.06 -7.17 6.07
CA THR A 42 11.20 -7.89 6.68
C THR A 42 12.24 -8.35 5.67
N TYR A 43 11.89 -8.43 4.38
CA TYR A 43 12.81 -8.86 3.33
C TYR A 43 13.67 -7.69 2.84
N THR A 44 14.99 -7.81 3.05
CA THR A 44 15.95 -6.76 2.69
C THR A 44 16.03 -6.53 1.18
N ASP A 45 15.85 -7.59 0.40
CA ASP A 45 15.89 -7.63 -1.06
C ASP A 45 14.54 -7.32 -1.74
N LEU A 46 13.50 -6.98 -0.96
CA LEU A 46 12.24 -6.50 -1.53
C LEU A 46 12.46 -5.21 -2.33
N SER A 47 11.88 -5.14 -3.53
CA SER A 47 12.03 -3.98 -4.41
C SER A 47 11.50 -2.70 -3.75
N THR A 48 12.09 -1.55 -4.09
CA THR A 48 11.67 -0.24 -3.58
C THR A 48 10.18 0.02 -3.86
N PHE A 49 9.70 -0.43 -5.02
CA PHE A 49 8.29 -0.33 -5.38
C PHE A 49 7.38 -1.09 -4.40
N HIS A 50 7.67 -2.37 -4.14
CA HIS A 50 6.86 -3.15 -3.20
C HIS A 50 6.98 -2.63 -1.75
N LYS A 51 8.16 -2.15 -1.34
CA LYS A 51 8.33 -1.48 -0.04
C LYS A 51 7.44 -0.24 0.08
N ALA A 52 7.44 0.62 -0.94
CA ALA A 52 6.60 1.81 -1.00
C ALA A 52 5.10 1.44 -0.96
N GLY A 53 4.70 0.42 -1.70
CA GLY A 53 3.34 -0.13 -1.68
C GLY A 53 2.92 -0.62 -0.29
N CYS A 54 3.78 -1.38 0.40
CA CYS A 54 3.50 -1.89 1.75
C CYS A 54 3.32 -0.73 2.73
N HIS A 55 4.20 0.26 2.69
CA HIS A 55 4.07 1.46 3.51
C HIS A 55 2.81 2.26 3.18
N ARG A 56 2.43 2.38 1.91
CA ARG A 56 1.17 3.01 1.50
C ARG A 56 -0.02 2.30 2.13
N MET A 57 -0.09 0.97 2.10
CA MET A 57 -1.21 0.23 2.70
C MET A 57 -1.24 0.36 4.23
N LEU A 58 -0.07 0.25 4.89
CA LEU A 58 0.02 0.40 6.34
C LEU A 58 -0.30 1.83 6.82
N SER A 59 -0.06 2.83 5.99
CA SER A 59 -0.42 4.21 6.29
C SER A 59 -1.92 4.46 6.34
N LEU A 60 -2.74 3.49 5.91
CA LEU A 60 -4.21 3.58 6.00
C LEU A 60 -4.75 2.89 7.26
N GLY A 61 -3.86 2.27 8.03
CA GLY A 61 -4.19 1.58 9.27
C GLY A 61 -4.12 2.49 10.50
N ASP A 62 -4.24 1.86 11.67
CA ASP A 62 -4.38 2.60 12.93
C ASP A 62 -3.04 2.98 13.57
N LYS A 63 -1.95 2.29 13.24
CA LYS A 63 -0.65 2.42 13.94
C LYS A 63 0.42 2.98 13.03
N ASP A 64 1.17 3.94 13.57
CA ASP A 64 2.30 4.57 12.88
C ASP A 64 1.95 5.08 11.48
N PHE A 65 0.68 5.44 11.27
CA PHE A 65 0.12 5.73 9.95
C PHE A 65 0.83 6.91 9.27
N LEU A 66 1.15 7.95 10.05
CA LEU A 66 1.91 9.11 9.58
C LEU A 66 3.32 8.69 9.13
N TRP A 67 4.03 7.92 9.95
CA TRP A 67 5.37 7.44 9.61
C TRP A 67 5.34 6.59 8.33
N HIS A 68 4.35 5.71 8.20
CA HIS A 68 4.16 4.90 7.00
C HIS A 68 3.83 5.75 5.76
N ALA A 69 3.04 6.82 5.90
CA ALA A 69 2.75 7.74 4.80
C ALA A 69 4.02 8.47 4.32
N GLU A 70 4.87 8.92 5.25
CA GLU A 70 6.16 9.52 4.96
C GLU A 70 7.10 8.55 4.22
N GLN A 71 7.20 7.31 4.70
CA GLN A 71 8.03 6.28 4.06
C GLN A 71 7.55 5.96 2.64
N ALA A 72 6.23 5.84 2.44
CA ALA A 72 5.66 5.56 1.13
C ALA A 72 6.03 6.65 0.11
N LEU A 73 5.82 7.92 0.46
CA LEU A 73 6.16 9.03 -0.41
C LEU A 73 7.66 9.09 -0.71
N ASN A 74 8.50 8.93 0.32
CA ASN A 74 9.96 8.98 0.17
C ASN A 74 10.45 7.87 -0.79
N LEU A 75 9.97 6.64 -0.62
CA LEU A 75 10.38 5.51 -1.47
C LEU A 75 9.89 5.67 -2.92
N TYR A 76 8.67 6.18 -3.15
CA TYR A 76 8.22 6.49 -4.51
C TYR A 76 9.05 7.62 -5.14
N GLN A 77 9.41 8.66 -4.37
CA GLN A 77 10.30 9.71 -4.85
C GLN A 77 11.69 9.16 -5.21
N GLN A 78 12.29 8.32 -4.36
CA GLN A 78 13.57 7.68 -4.65
C GLN A 78 13.50 6.76 -5.88
N LEU A 79 12.39 6.05 -6.05
CA LEU A 79 12.18 5.15 -7.18
C LEU A 79 12.09 5.91 -8.52
N PHE A 80 11.38 7.04 -8.53
CA PHE A 80 11.08 7.78 -9.75
C PHE A 80 12.02 8.95 -10.04
N TYR A 81 12.68 9.48 -9.00
CA TYR A 81 13.56 10.65 -9.01
C TYR A 81 14.77 10.42 -8.09
N PRO A 82 15.63 9.40 -8.35
CA PRO A 82 16.72 9.03 -7.45
C PRO A 82 17.72 10.18 -7.18
N ASP A 83 17.92 11.08 -8.15
CA ASP A 83 18.78 12.27 -8.02
C ASP A 83 17.98 13.58 -7.91
N GLY A 84 16.67 13.50 -7.67
CA GLY A 84 15.75 14.65 -7.71
C GLY A 84 15.37 15.11 -9.12
N GLU A 85 15.90 14.46 -10.17
CA GLU A 85 15.57 14.69 -11.57
C GLU A 85 14.89 13.47 -12.20
N SER A 86 14.07 13.74 -13.22
CA SER A 86 13.37 12.72 -14.01
C SER A 86 14.35 12.00 -14.94
N THR A 87 15.05 10.99 -14.43
CA THR A 87 15.99 10.23 -15.26
C THR A 87 15.22 9.27 -16.17
N GLY A 88 15.23 9.53 -17.48
CA GLY A 88 14.69 8.59 -18.46
C GLY A 88 13.23 8.76 -18.84
N ASP A 89 12.60 9.91 -18.56
CA ASP A 89 11.20 10.18 -18.97
C ASP A 89 10.97 10.01 -20.46
N HIS A 90 11.96 10.34 -21.29
CA HIS A 90 11.93 10.15 -22.74
C HIS A 90 11.84 8.68 -23.18
N LEU A 91 12.05 7.72 -22.27
CA LEU A 91 11.93 6.28 -22.50
C LEU A 91 10.57 5.74 -22.06
N LEU A 92 9.77 6.54 -21.36
CA LEU A 92 8.45 6.16 -20.87
C LEU A 92 7.38 6.60 -21.87
N SER A 93 6.35 5.77 -22.04
CA SER A 93 5.14 6.16 -22.73
C SER A 93 4.32 7.15 -21.91
N ASP A 94 3.42 7.90 -22.56
CA ASP A 94 2.52 8.85 -21.90
C ASP A 94 1.71 8.18 -20.77
N SER A 95 1.22 6.95 -20.98
CA SER A 95 0.48 6.19 -19.97
C SER A 95 1.35 5.81 -18.76
N GLN A 96 2.64 5.54 -18.97
CA GLN A 96 3.57 5.24 -17.86
C GLN A 96 3.92 6.50 -17.07
N LEU A 97 4.06 7.65 -17.75
CA LEU A 97 4.26 8.94 -17.10
C LEU A 97 3.05 9.36 -16.28
N GLU A 98 1.85 9.21 -16.85
CA GLU A 98 0.58 9.45 -16.15
C GLU A 98 0.46 8.56 -14.92
N ALA A 99 0.71 7.26 -15.09
CA ALA A 99 0.66 6.30 -14.00
C ALA A 99 1.60 6.71 -12.85
N ARG A 100 2.87 6.97 -13.15
CA ARG A 100 3.86 7.45 -12.15
C ARG A 100 3.36 8.68 -11.40
N ASN A 101 2.88 9.69 -12.13
CA ASN A 101 2.44 10.94 -11.54
C ASN A 101 1.24 10.72 -10.60
N ASN A 102 0.30 9.86 -10.99
CA ASN A 102 -0.84 9.49 -10.16
C ASN A 102 -0.41 8.84 -8.83
N ILE A 103 0.58 7.93 -8.84
CA ILE A 103 1.10 7.35 -7.58
C ILE A 103 1.63 8.42 -6.64
N LEU A 104 2.41 9.36 -7.18
CA LEU A 104 3.03 10.40 -6.37
C LEU A 104 2.00 11.38 -5.83
N GLU A 105 1.00 11.73 -6.63
CA GLU A 105 -0.12 12.54 -6.17
C GLU A 105 -0.91 11.83 -5.07
N ASP A 106 -1.20 10.53 -5.23
CA ASP A 106 -1.85 9.71 -4.22
C ASP A 106 -1.06 9.66 -2.91
N ALA A 107 0.25 9.40 -2.99
CA ALA A 107 1.13 9.35 -1.82
C ALA A 107 1.19 10.70 -1.11
N ARG A 108 1.24 11.82 -1.85
CA ARG A 108 1.19 13.18 -1.28
C ARG A 108 -0.16 13.49 -0.63
N ARG A 109 -1.27 13.15 -1.28
CA ARG A 109 -2.62 13.32 -0.71
C ARG A 109 -2.77 12.55 0.58
N ASN A 110 -2.28 11.31 0.60
CA ASN A 110 -2.28 10.46 1.77
C ASN A 110 -1.44 11.05 2.92
N LEU A 111 -0.21 11.48 2.65
CA LEU A 111 0.63 12.13 3.66
C LEU A 111 -0.04 13.40 4.22
N CYS A 112 -0.57 14.26 3.36
CA CYS A 112 -1.26 15.48 3.80
C CYS A 112 -2.49 15.17 4.69
N GLN A 113 -3.20 14.09 4.39
CA GLN A 113 -4.33 13.65 5.21
C GLN A 113 -3.85 13.05 6.55
N ALA A 114 -2.80 12.22 6.53
CA ALA A 114 -2.19 11.67 7.73
C ALA A 114 -1.65 12.77 8.66
N GLU A 115 -1.02 13.83 8.13
CA GLU A 115 -0.56 14.98 8.92
C GLU A 115 -1.73 15.67 9.63
N LYS A 116 -2.83 15.93 8.91
CA LYS A 116 -4.03 16.55 9.49
C LYS A 116 -4.66 15.68 10.56
N ASP A 117 -4.82 14.38 10.28
CA ASP A 117 -5.42 13.45 11.22
C ASP A 117 -4.52 13.25 12.45
N HIS A 118 -3.19 13.24 12.29
CA HIS A 118 -2.26 13.19 13.41
C HIS A 118 -2.44 14.38 14.34
N VAL A 119 -2.48 15.61 13.81
CA VAL A 119 -2.73 16.82 14.61
C VAL A 119 -4.10 16.79 15.28
N GLU A 120 -5.16 16.41 14.56
CA GLU A 120 -6.50 16.28 15.13
C GLU A 120 -6.55 15.26 16.29
N ILE A 121 -5.86 14.12 16.13
CA ILE A 121 -5.79 13.06 17.13
C ILE A 121 -5.01 13.53 18.35
N GLU A 122 -3.88 14.22 18.18
CA GLU A 122 -3.11 14.80 19.29
C GLU A 122 -3.92 15.85 20.06
N CYS A 123 -4.67 16.72 19.36
CA CYS A 123 -5.55 17.69 20.00
C CYS A 123 -6.68 17.02 20.81
N ASP A 124 -7.39 16.05 20.22
CA ASP A 124 -8.45 15.30 20.93
C ASP A 124 -7.88 14.52 22.13
N TYR A 125 -6.69 13.93 21.96
CA TYR A 125 -6.00 13.25 23.04
C TYR A 125 -5.68 14.20 24.21
N ALA A 126 -5.12 15.38 23.92
CA ALA A 126 -4.82 16.40 24.92
C ALA A 126 -6.09 16.92 25.64
N GLU A 127 -7.16 17.19 24.90
CA GLU A 127 -8.44 17.62 25.50
C GLU A 127 -8.99 16.57 26.46
N ARG A 128 -8.93 15.29 26.08
CA ARG A 128 -9.42 14.20 26.92
C ARG A 128 -8.56 14.00 28.17
N ILE A 129 -7.25 14.20 28.08
CA ILE A 129 -6.37 14.19 29.26
C ILE A 129 -6.82 15.25 30.26
N GLU A 130 -7.00 16.49 29.80
CA GLU A 130 -7.41 17.60 30.67
C GLU A 130 -8.78 17.36 31.30
N ARG A 131 -9.75 16.87 30.52
CA ARG A 131 -11.07 16.51 31.05
C ARG A 131 -10.99 15.40 32.09
N PHE A 132 -10.17 14.37 31.87
CA PHE A 132 -9.99 13.27 32.84
C PHE A 132 -9.40 13.80 34.15
N ARG A 133 -8.33 14.60 34.08
CA ARG A 133 -7.72 15.24 35.25
C ARG A 133 -8.72 16.10 36.02
N ALA A 134 -9.54 16.87 35.32
CA ALA A 134 -10.55 17.73 35.94
C ALA A 134 -11.64 16.94 36.70
N ILE A 135 -12.02 15.76 36.21
CA ILE A 135 -13.07 14.93 36.82
C ILE A 135 -12.51 14.08 37.97
N TYR A 136 -11.35 13.45 37.76
CA TYR A 136 -10.84 12.41 38.66
C TYR A 136 -9.67 12.85 39.53
N GLY A 137 -9.05 14.00 39.24
CA GLY A 137 -7.92 14.53 40.02
C GLY A 137 -6.64 13.71 39.93
N CYS A 138 -6.52 12.83 38.94
CA CYS A 138 -5.36 11.96 38.72
C CYS A 138 -5.01 11.85 37.22
N GLU A 139 -3.84 11.28 36.93
CA GLU A 139 -3.35 11.08 35.57
C GLU A 139 -4.07 9.91 34.87
N PRO A 140 -4.56 10.08 33.63
CA PRO A 140 -5.16 9.00 32.85
C PRO A 140 -4.10 8.01 32.34
N THR A 141 -4.48 6.74 32.21
CA THR A 141 -3.72 5.74 31.45
C THR A 141 -4.06 5.82 29.96
N ALA A 142 -3.21 5.26 29.09
CA ALA A 142 -3.50 5.20 27.65
C ALA A 142 -4.89 4.59 27.36
N LYS A 143 -5.35 3.60 28.13
CA LYS A 143 -6.68 3.00 27.96
C LYS A 143 -7.83 3.98 28.26
N ASP A 144 -7.61 4.95 29.14
CA ASP A 144 -8.62 5.93 29.54
C ASP A 144 -8.86 6.99 28.45
N VAL A 145 -7.92 7.14 27.52
CA VAL A 145 -7.94 8.18 26.48
C VAL A 145 -7.93 7.66 25.03
N SER A 146 -7.52 6.41 24.76
CA SER A 146 -6.97 6.03 23.44
C SER A 146 -7.88 5.43 22.35
N ARG A 147 -9.10 4.94 22.56
CA ARG A 147 -9.70 4.05 21.53
C ARG A 147 -10.46 4.73 20.37
N ALA A 148 -10.95 5.96 20.53
CA ALA A 148 -11.82 6.59 19.52
C ALA A 148 -11.06 7.40 18.45
N CYS A 149 -9.80 7.77 18.72
CA CYS A 149 -9.04 8.69 17.86
C CYS A 149 -8.41 7.96 16.66
N LEU A 150 -7.93 6.73 16.85
CA LEU A 150 -7.23 5.96 15.80
C LEU A 150 -8.18 5.47 14.69
N TYR A 151 -9.38 4.98 15.05
CA TYR A 151 -10.43 4.59 14.09
C TYR A 151 -10.88 5.73 13.16
N ARG A 152 -10.62 6.99 13.51
CA ARG A 152 -11.04 8.16 12.72
C ARG A 152 -10.21 8.32 11.45
N HIS A 153 -8.91 8.09 11.49
CA HIS A 153 -8.01 8.25 10.34
C HIS A 153 -8.39 7.24 9.23
N SER A 154 -8.39 5.95 9.58
CA SER A 154 -8.73 4.83 8.69
C SER A 154 -10.10 5.04 8.03
N LYS A 155 -11.12 5.48 8.78
CA LYS A 155 -12.45 5.77 8.24
C LYS A 155 -12.51 7.00 7.33
N LYS A 156 -11.85 8.11 7.69
CA LYS A 156 -11.87 9.34 6.90
C LYS A 156 -11.14 9.17 5.56
N TYR A 157 -10.03 8.45 5.56
CA TYR A 157 -9.27 8.20 4.34
C TYR A 157 -10.03 7.29 3.37
N LEU A 158 -10.63 6.19 3.85
CA LEU A 158 -11.46 5.31 3.01
C LEU A 158 -12.59 6.07 2.30
N LEU A 159 -13.28 6.98 3.01
CA LEU A 159 -14.31 7.85 2.41
C LEU A 159 -13.77 8.83 1.38
N ALA A 160 -12.50 9.24 1.49
CA ALA A 160 -11.86 10.13 0.52
C ALA A 160 -11.38 9.38 -0.74
N VAL A 161 -11.04 8.09 -0.62
CA VAL A 161 -10.55 7.25 -1.73
C VAL A 161 -11.67 6.57 -2.52
N ASP A 162 -12.84 6.33 -1.93
CA ASP A 162 -14.03 5.79 -2.61
C ASP A 162 -14.50 6.62 -3.84
N GLY A 163 -13.96 7.83 -4.01
CA GLY A 163 -14.13 8.67 -5.20
C GLY A 163 -13.13 8.45 -6.35
N SER A 164 -12.15 7.54 -6.21
CA SER A 164 -11.08 7.28 -7.21
C SER A 164 -10.79 5.78 -7.36
N PRO A 165 -11.68 5.00 -8.00
CA PRO A 165 -11.54 3.56 -8.10
C PRO A 165 -10.69 3.18 -9.33
N GLN A 166 -9.38 3.19 -9.18
CA GLN A 166 -8.51 2.32 -9.99
C GLN A 166 -7.85 1.34 -9.02
N SER A 167 -8.04 0.04 -9.23
CA SER A 167 -7.37 -0.96 -8.39
C SER A 167 -5.86 -0.83 -8.59
N TYR A 168 -5.12 -0.91 -7.49
CA TYR A 168 -3.67 -0.81 -7.48
C TYR A 168 -3.01 -1.87 -8.38
N GLU A 169 -3.71 -2.98 -8.61
CA GLU A 169 -3.26 -4.06 -9.48
C GLU A 169 -3.38 -3.72 -10.98
N ALA A 170 -4.50 -3.15 -11.40
CA ALA A 170 -4.67 -2.61 -12.75
C ALA A 170 -3.60 -1.55 -13.07
N PHE A 171 -3.22 -0.78 -12.05
CA PHE A 171 -2.16 0.20 -12.12
C PHE A 171 -0.76 -0.44 -12.35
N ILE A 172 -0.39 -1.51 -11.64
CA ILE A 172 0.89 -2.21 -11.82
C ILE A 172 0.99 -2.83 -13.21
N GLU A 173 -0.08 -3.49 -13.65
CA GLU A 173 -0.14 -4.14 -14.96
C GLU A 173 0.01 -3.12 -16.09
N GLN A 174 -0.61 -1.96 -15.96
CA GLN A 174 -0.51 -0.87 -16.94
C GLN A 174 0.84 -0.14 -16.90
N ALA A 175 1.43 0.08 -15.72
CA ALA A 175 2.69 0.82 -15.57
C ALA A 175 3.92 0.01 -16.01
N PHE A 176 3.92 -1.31 -15.78
CA PHE A 176 5.09 -2.18 -16.00
C PHE A 176 4.89 -3.26 -17.06
N GLY A 177 3.71 -3.36 -17.69
CA GLY A 177 3.46 -4.27 -18.81
C GLY A 177 3.57 -5.75 -18.46
N ILE A 178 3.38 -6.13 -17.19
CA ILE A 178 3.48 -7.52 -16.76
C ILE A 178 2.09 -8.16 -16.79
N THR A 179 1.66 -8.63 -17.96
CA THR A 179 0.47 -9.48 -18.07
C THR A 179 0.73 -10.81 -17.36
N GLN A 180 -0.16 -11.20 -16.43
CA GLN A 180 -0.27 -12.60 -16.01
C GLN A 180 -0.70 -13.41 -17.25
N GLU A 181 0.22 -14.19 -17.82
CA GLU A 181 -0.21 -15.36 -18.58
C GLU A 181 -0.80 -16.33 -17.55
N ASP A 182 -2.12 -16.37 -17.48
CA ASP A 182 -2.85 -17.44 -16.82
C ASP A 182 -2.40 -18.75 -17.46
N GLY A 183 -1.52 -19.46 -16.76
CA GLY A 183 -1.12 -20.83 -17.06
C GLY A 183 -2.30 -21.78 -16.84
N ASN A 184 -3.35 -21.65 -17.65
CA ASN A 184 -4.42 -22.62 -17.75
C ASN A 184 -4.20 -23.44 -19.02
N SER A 185 -3.12 -24.23 -19.03
CA SER A 185 -2.97 -25.35 -19.93
C SER A 185 -4.04 -26.39 -19.56
N LYS A 186 -5.26 -26.21 -20.07
CA LYS A 186 -6.22 -27.30 -20.16
C LYS A 186 -5.82 -28.17 -21.34
N ASP A 187 -4.96 -29.14 -21.04
CA ASP A 187 -4.97 -30.41 -21.73
C ASP A 187 -6.34 -31.05 -21.48
N ASP A 188 -7.20 -31.06 -22.49
CA ASP A 188 -8.33 -31.99 -22.56
C ASP A 188 -8.36 -32.63 -23.95
N HIS A 189 -7.93 -33.90 -23.96
CA HIS A 189 -8.20 -34.86 -25.00
C HIS A 189 -9.71 -34.98 -25.26
N ALA A 190 -10.13 -34.85 -26.51
CA ALA A 190 -11.31 -35.55 -27.01
C ALA A 190 -11.12 -35.87 -28.49
N GLY A 191 -10.76 -37.12 -28.78
CA GLY A 191 -10.88 -37.66 -30.11
C GLY A 191 -12.36 -37.77 -30.50
N ASN A 192 -12.65 -37.59 -31.79
CA ASN A 192 -13.65 -38.45 -32.40
C ASN A 192 -13.33 -38.69 -33.87
N ALA A 193 -13.08 -39.96 -34.17
CA ALA A 193 -13.11 -40.48 -35.51
C ALA A 193 -14.58 -40.56 -35.96
N SER A 194 -14.87 -40.15 -37.19
CA SER A 194 -15.86 -40.85 -38.00
C SER A 194 -15.54 -40.68 -39.48
N LYS A 195 -15.17 -41.81 -40.06
CA LYS A 195 -15.22 -42.09 -41.50
C LYS A 195 -16.68 -42.00 -41.95
N THR A 196 -16.95 -41.31 -43.05
CA THR A 196 -17.62 -41.91 -44.22
C THR A 196 -17.30 -41.09 -45.45
#